data_AF-A0A2T4UDZ7-F1
#
_entry.id   AF-A0A2T4UDZ7-F1
#
_cell.length_a   1.000
_cell.length_b   1.000
_cell.length_c   1.000
_cell.angle_alpha   90.00
_cell.angle_beta   90.00
_cell.angle_gamma   90.00
#
_symmetry.space_group_name_H-M   'P 1'
#
loop_
_entity.id
_entity.type
_entity.pdbx_description
1 polymer ?
#
loop_
_entity_poly.entity_id
_entity_poly.type
_entity_poly.pdbx_seq_one_letter_code
_entity_poly.pdbx_strand_id
1 'polypeptide(L)'
;MIVTKTLAREIVHGRKTEARIPIRTSPDGVVRPCPYRPSPPNSPPRTYTVQTRTGGPEIARIEVLSNARARLADLTYPDVRAEGFRTTAAFADAWMTTHDAAWPPRQTCARCDGDGNVDCADCWTTTPTGPYRAHPLDAHPCPLCDGTGETLAPIDDDLVLARFTDRHHDQRVWIVRFRLLDAPRLLASDSSHGYTTRARDALPDEPEAVDDATLEHFARDAAERRAGEPGRRAEHARRLMRANQERTKRLLAADPAAVLALEEARAARLAAIEQHADDGRNAA
;
A
#
# COMPACT_ATOMS: atom_id res chain seq x y z
N MET A 1 -12.88 -0.77 -0.30
CA MET A 1 -13.10 -0.44 1.12
C MET A 1 -12.30 0.81 1.45
N ILE A 2 -12.97 1.87 1.90
CA ILE A 2 -12.31 3.11 2.29
C ILE A 2 -12.14 3.10 3.80
N VAL A 3 -10.92 3.27 4.29
CA VAL A 3 -10.57 3.25 5.71
C VAL A 3 -9.56 4.35 6.03
N THR A 4 -9.40 4.73 7.30
CA THR A 4 -8.34 5.68 7.69
C THR A 4 -6.95 5.08 7.45
N LYS A 5 -5.92 5.93 7.33
CA LYS A 5 -4.53 5.48 7.11
C LYS A 5 -4.04 4.52 8.20
N THR A 6 -4.44 4.77 9.45
CA THR A 6 -4.12 3.90 10.58
C THR A 6 -4.75 2.52 10.40
N LEU A 7 -6.06 2.44 10.11
CA LEU A 7 -6.74 1.17 9.90
C LEU A 7 -6.27 0.43 8.65
N ALA A 8 -5.88 1.13 7.59
CA ALA A 8 -5.27 0.50 6.42
C ALA A 8 -3.99 -0.25 6.77
N ARG A 9 -3.13 0.32 7.64
CA ARG A 9 -1.93 -0.36 8.15
C ARG A 9 -2.30 -1.59 8.97
N GLU A 10 -3.32 -1.51 9.81
CA GLU A 10 -3.79 -2.66 10.59
C GLU A 10 -4.27 -3.81 9.69
N ILE A 11 -4.91 -3.51 8.55
CA ILE A 11 -5.32 -4.51 7.55
C ILE A 11 -4.08 -5.15 6.90
N VAL A 12 -3.13 -4.34 6.44
CA VAL A 12 -1.88 -4.83 5.81
C VAL A 12 -1.08 -5.72 6.76
N HIS A 13 -1.11 -5.43 8.07
CA HIS A 13 -0.47 -6.26 9.09
C HIS A 13 -1.33 -7.46 9.55
N GLY A 14 -2.50 -7.69 8.95
CA GLY A 14 -3.41 -8.78 9.32
C GLY A 14 -4.04 -8.64 10.71
N ARG A 15 -3.92 -7.46 11.35
CA ARG A 15 -4.47 -7.18 12.69
C ARG A 15 -5.93 -6.76 12.63
N LYS A 16 -6.36 -6.13 11.53
CA LYS A 16 -7.77 -5.82 11.25
C LYS A 16 -8.32 -6.79 10.19
N THR A 17 -9.33 -7.56 10.57
CA THR A 17 -9.99 -8.59 9.76
C THR A 17 -11.51 -8.45 9.74
N GLU A 18 -12.06 -7.48 10.47
CA GLU A 18 -13.47 -7.13 10.51
C GLU A 18 -13.66 -5.62 10.30
N ALA A 19 -14.78 -5.23 9.68
CA ALA A 19 -15.21 -3.84 9.57
C ALA A 19 -16.72 -3.71 9.76
N ARG A 20 -17.12 -2.74 10.59
CA ARG A 20 -18.49 -2.33 10.82
C ARG A 20 -18.83 -1.15 9.94
N ILE A 21 -19.96 -1.26 9.26
CA ILE A 21 -20.44 -0.25 8.31
C ILE A 21 -21.85 0.15 8.72
N PRO A 22 -22.12 1.44 8.97
CA PRO A 22 -23.47 1.91 9.25
C PRO A 22 -24.46 1.46 8.17
N ILE A 23 -25.57 0.86 8.59
CA ILE A 23 -26.67 0.56 7.67
C ILE A 23 -27.35 1.88 7.31
N ARG A 24 -27.37 2.20 6.01
CA ARG A 24 -28.10 3.36 5.49
C ARG A 24 -29.48 2.92 5.04
N THR A 25 -30.49 3.57 5.59
CA THR A 25 -31.88 3.48 5.14
C THR A 25 -32.13 4.66 4.21
N SER A 26 -32.70 4.43 3.04
CA SER A 26 -33.11 5.52 2.15
C SER A 26 -34.36 6.25 2.69
N PRO A 27 -34.70 7.44 2.17
CA PRO A 27 -35.84 8.24 2.67
C PRO A 27 -37.19 7.50 2.65
N ASP A 28 -37.33 6.52 1.77
CA ASP A 28 -38.48 5.61 1.61
C ASP A 28 -38.48 4.42 2.59
N GLY A 29 -37.54 4.37 3.55
CA GLY A 29 -37.47 3.30 4.56
C GLY A 29 -36.78 2.03 4.06
N VAL A 30 -36.26 2.00 2.83
CA VAL A 30 -35.60 0.80 2.27
C VAL A 30 -34.18 0.68 2.80
N VAL A 31 -33.86 -0.49 3.39
CA VAL A 31 -32.52 -0.80 3.87
C VAL A 31 -31.61 -1.13 2.69
N ARG A 32 -30.55 -0.33 2.48
CA ARG A 32 -29.59 -0.59 1.40
C ARG A 32 -28.78 -1.87 1.68
N PRO A 33 -28.54 -2.72 0.66
CA PRO A 33 -27.74 -3.92 0.83
C PRO A 33 -26.28 -3.57 1.15
N CYS A 34 -25.57 -4.50 1.82
CA CYS A 34 -24.14 -4.33 2.05
C CYS A 34 -23.40 -4.21 0.71
N PRO A 35 -22.51 -3.22 0.54
CA PRO A 35 -21.70 -3.08 -0.68
C PRO A 35 -20.59 -4.15 -0.78
N TYR A 36 -20.21 -4.76 0.34
CA TYR A 36 -19.18 -5.79 0.42
C TYR A 36 -19.83 -7.15 0.60
N ARG A 37 -19.79 -7.99 -0.44
CA ARG A 37 -20.47 -9.28 -0.48
C ARG A 37 -19.45 -10.41 -0.62
N PRO A 38 -19.64 -11.53 0.09
CA PRO A 38 -18.83 -12.70 -0.14
C PRO A 38 -19.05 -13.27 -1.54
N SER A 39 -18.09 -14.04 -2.04
CA SER A 39 -18.28 -14.81 -3.25
C SER A 39 -19.37 -15.86 -3.08
N PRO A 40 -20.20 -16.10 -4.12
CA PRO A 40 -21.04 -17.29 -4.14
C PRO A 40 -20.19 -18.57 -4.06
N PRO A 41 -20.74 -19.67 -3.53
CA PRO A 41 -20.12 -20.98 -3.66
C PRO A 41 -19.76 -21.27 -5.14
N ASN A 42 -18.59 -21.86 -5.37
CA ASN A 42 -18.08 -22.22 -6.71
C ASN A 42 -17.78 -21.05 -7.66
N SER A 43 -17.75 -19.81 -7.18
CA SER A 43 -17.26 -18.65 -7.95
C SER A 43 -15.84 -18.29 -7.51
N PRO A 44 -15.02 -17.69 -8.39
CA PRO A 44 -13.74 -17.12 -7.96
C PRO A 44 -13.95 -16.09 -6.82
N PRO A 45 -12.98 -15.93 -5.92
CA PRO A 45 -13.01 -14.93 -4.85
C PRO A 45 -13.26 -13.51 -5.37
N ARG A 46 -14.26 -12.83 -4.82
CA ARG A 46 -14.53 -11.42 -5.05
C ARG A 46 -13.54 -10.63 -4.22
N THR A 47 -12.66 -9.93 -4.91
CA THR A 47 -11.64 -9.10 -4.30
C THR A 47 -12.14 -7.67 -4.19
N TYR A 48 -11.72 -6.99 -3.13
CA TYR A 48 -12.00 -5.58 -2.90
C TYR A 48 -10.69 -4.87 -2.60
N THR A 49 -10.51 -3.71 -3.22
CA THR A 49 -9.35 -2.84 -2.96
C THR A 49 -9.54 -2.13 -1.63
N VAL A 50 -8.47 -1.94 -0.86
CA VAL A 50 -8.44 -1.11 0.35
C VAL A 50 -7.78 0.21 -0.02
N GLN A 51 -8.44 1.32 0.30
CA GLN A 51 -8.01 2.68 -0.04
C GLN A 51 -8.19 3.60 1.17
N THR A 52 -7.43 4.69 1.21
CA THR A 52 -7.59 5.72 2.27
C THR A 52 -8.59 6.82 1.92
N ARG A 53 -8.92 6.95 0.64
CA ARG A 53 -9.89 7.91 0.10
C ARG A 53 -10.46 7.37 -1.20
N THR A 54 -11.64 7.83 -1.57
CA THR A 54 -12.27 7.49 -2.86
C THR A 54 -11.33 7.84 -4.02
N GLY A 55 -11.08 6.88 -4.92
CA GLY A 55 -10.17 7.06 -6.05
C GLY A 55 -8.70 7.21 -5.68
N GLY A 56 -8.34 6.98 -4.41
CA GLY A 56 -6.95 6.95 -3.97
C GLY A 56 -6.22 5.70 -4.47
N PRO A 57 -4.87 5.65 -4.31
CA PRO A 57 -4.10 4.47 -4.63
C PRO A 57 -4.56 3.28 -3.80
N GLU A 58 -4.47 2.10 -4.39
CA GLU A 58 -4.72 0.82 -3.72
C GLU A 58 -3.62 0.53 -2.68
N ILE A 59 -4.02 0.15 -1.48
CA ILE A 59 -3.13 -0.15 -0.36
C ILE A 59 -3.04 -1.66 -0.09
N ALA A 60 -4.12 -2.39 -0.34
CA ALA A 60 -4.21 -3.83 -0.15
C ALA A 60 -5.39 -4.41 -0.92
N ARG A 61 -5.39 -5.72 -1.16
CA ARG A 61 -6.56 -6.47 -1.62
C ARG A 61 -7.08 -7.36 -0.52
N ILE A 62 -8.40 -7.34 -0.32
CA ILE A 62 -9.09 -8.21 0.63
C ILE A 62 -10.12 -9.07 -0.07
N GLU A 63 -10.37 -10.24 0.49
CA GLU A 63 -11.51 -11.08 0.16
C GLU A 63 -12.53 -11.01 1.30
N VAL A 64 -13.78 -10.72 0.97
CA VAL A 64 -14.88 -10.73 1.94
C VAL A 64 -15.34 -12.16 2.17
N LEU A 65 -15.23 -12.63 3.41
CA LEU A 65 -15.60 -13.98 3.82
C LEU A 65 -17.07 -14.08 4.20
N SER A 66 -17.59 -13.07 4.88
CA SER A 66 -18.99 -13.01 5.29
C SER A 66 -19.43 -11.58 5.53
N ASN A 67 -20.74 -11.34 5.40
CA ASN A 67 -21.37 -10.16 5.98
C ASN A 67 -22.58 -10.58 6.82
N ALA A 68 -22.84 -9.83 7.90
CA ALA A 68 -23.99 -10.05 8.78
C ALA A 68 -24.52 -8.71 9.30
N ARG A 69 -25.77 -8.69 9.78
CA ARG A 69 -26.33 -7.54 10.50
C ARG A 69 -26.17 -7.77 11.99
N ALA A 70 -25.78 -6.73 12.72
CA ALA A 70 -25.74 -6.73 14.17
C ALA A 70 -26.11 -5.35 14.72
N ARG A 71 -26.38 -5.27 16.02
CA ARG A 71 -26.37 -3.99 16.73
C ARG A 71 -24.93 -3.57 16.95
N LEU A 72 -24.69 -2.26 16.92
CA LEU A 72 -23.36 -1.72 17.14
C LEU A 72 -22.92 -1.87 18.59
N ALA A 73 -23.84 -1.71 19.54
CA ALA A 73 -23.56 -1.85 20.97
C ALA A 73 -23.34 -3.29 21.44
N ASP A 74 -23.76 -4.30 20.65
CA ASP A 74 -23.51 -5.73 20.92
C ASP A 74 -22.06 -6.10 20.55
N LEU A 75 -21.09 -5.36 21.10
CA LEU A 75 -19.68 -5.43 20.74
C LEU A 75 -18.92 -6.26 21.77
N THR A 76 -18.28 -7.34 21.32
CA THR A 76 -17.41 -8.15 22.17
C THR A 76 -15.95 -7.72 22.05
N TYR A 77 -15.12 -8.05 23.05
CA TYR A 77 -13.68 -7.79 22.95
C TYR A 77 -13.00 -8.45 21.73
N PRO A 78 -13.31 -9.72 21.35
CA PRO A 78 -12.85 -10.29 20.09
C PRO A 78 -13.22 -9.45 18.86
N ASP A 79 -14.43 -8.89 18.79
CA ASP A 79 -14.84 -8.04 17.68
C ASP A 79 -14.02 -6.75 17.62
N VAL A 80 -13.75 -6.13 18.78
CA VAL A 80 -12.87 -4.94 18.89
C VAL A 80 -11.46 -5.26 18.37
N ARG A 81 -10.93 -6.42 18.71
CA ARG A 81 -9.62 -6.88 18.21
C ARG A 81 -9.64 -7.09 16.71
N ALA A 82 -10.69 -7.73 16.17
CA ALA A 82 -10.86 -7.94 14.74
C ALA A 82 -11.05 -6.62 13.97
N GLU A 83 -11.59 -5.58 14.61
CA GLU A 83 -11.65 -4.21 14.09
C GLU A 83 -10.29 -3.48 14.08
N GLY A 84 -9.25 -4.06 14.71
CA GLY A 84 -7.90 -3.50 14.78
C GLY A 84 -7.64 -2.63 16.02
N PHE A 85 -8.53 -2.63 17.02
CA PHE A 85 -8.40 -1.81 18.23
C PHE A 85 -7.90 -2.63 19.42
N ARG A 86 -7.25 -1.98 20.39
CA ARG A 86 -6.73 -2.65 21.60
C ARG A 86 -7.75 -2.74 22.73
N THR A 87 -8.63 -1.74 22.83
CA THR A 87 -9.64 -1.61 23.88
C THR A 87 -10.98 -1.21 23.27
N THR A 88 -12.06 -1.53 23.97
CA THR A 88 -13.43 -1.18 23.56
C THR A 88 -13.61 0.34 23.52
N ALA A 89 -13.04 1.07 24.50
CA ALA A 89 -13.07 2.53 24.54
C ALA A 89 -12.38 3.16 23.32
N ALA A 90 -11.22 2.65 22.91
CA ALA A 90 -10.53 3.15 21.71
C ALA A 90 -11.33 2.91 20.41
N PHE A 91 -12.06 1.80 20.31
CA PHE A 91 -13.00 1.59 19.20
C PHE A 91 -14.16 2.58 19.26
N ALA A 92 -14.78 2.74 20.43
CA ALA A 92 -15.92 3.63 20.64
C ALA A 92 -15.57 5.09 20.32
N ASP A 93 -14.43 5.59 20.81
CA ASP A 93 -13.93 6.93 20.53
C ASP A 93 -13.68 7.15 19.04
N ALA A 94 -12.99 6.20 18.38
CA ALA A 94 -12.72 6.29 16.94
C ALA A 94 -14.02 6.25 16.10
N TRP A 95 -15.00 5.44 16.52
CA TRP A 95 -16.31 5.37 15.88
C TRP A 95 -17.06 6.69 16.00
N MET A 96 -17.17 7.23 17.23
CA MET A 96 -17.86 8.49 17.49
C MET A 96 -17.18 9.65 16.75
N THR A 97 -15.84 9.72 16.77
CA THR A 97 -15.09 10.74 16.00
C THR A 97 -15.40 10.69 14.49
N THR A 98 -15.65 9.49 13.95
CA THR A 98 -15.91 9.32 12.50
C THR A 98 -17.36 9.57 12.12
N HIS A 99 -18.30 9.22 13.01
CA HIS A 99 -19.72 9.13 12.69
C HIS A 99 -20.61 10.11 13.45
N ASP A 100 -20.08 10.80 14.45
CA ASP A 100 -20.78 11.77 15.27
C ASP A 100 -20.07 13.13 15.24
N ALA A 101 -20.65 14.07 14.49
CA ALA A 101 -20.10 15.42 14.40
C ALA A 101 -20.12 16.19 15.74
N ALA A 102 -20.91 15.74 16.72
CA ALA A 102 -20.92 16.31 18.07
C ALA A 102 -19.81 15.74 18.96
N TRP A 103 -19.01 14.78 18.47
CA TRP A 103 -17.91 14.15 19.19
C TRP A 103 -16.53 14.59 18.67
N PRO A 104 -15.52 14.80 19.56
CA PRO A 104 -15.65 14.83 21.00
C PRO A 104 -16.50 16.03 21.46
N PRO A 105 -17.16 15.97 22.62
CA PRO A 105 -17.84 17.13 23.17
C PRO A 105 -16.84 18.28 23.23
N ARG A 106 -17.24 19.44 22.72
CA ARG A 106 -16.44 20.66 22.87
C ARG A 106 -16.16 20.83 24.36
N GLN A 107 -14.90 20.75 24.76
CA GLN A 107 -14.52 21.13 26.11
C GLN A 107 -14.60 22.65 26.17
N THR A 108 -15.78 23.16 26.50
CA THR A 108 -15.94 24.56 26.86
C THR A 108 -15.27 24.77 28.20
N CYS A 109 -14.45 25.81 28.30
CA CYS A 109 -13.88 26.19 29.58
C CYS A 109 -15.04 26.61 30.52
N ALA A 110 -14.98 26.30 31.82
CA ALA A 110 -16.04 26.69 32.77
C ALA A 110 -16.32 28.22 32.81
N ARG A 111 -15.37 29.03 32.32
CA ARG A 111 -15.51 30.49 32.17
C ARG A 111 -16.27 30.90 30.90
N CYS A 112 -16.35 30.00 29.92
CA CYS A 112 -16.93 30.17 28.59
C CYS A 112 -18.37 29.65 28.52
N ASP A 113 -18.76 28.75 29.44
CA ASP A 113 -20.12 28.20 29.56
C ASP A 113 -21.17 29.22 30.02
N GLY A 114 -20.76 30.37 30.55
CA GLY A 114 -21.68 31.39 31.07
C GLY A 114 -22.36 32.25 30.00
N ASP A 115 -21.71 32.45 28.84
CA ASP A 115 -22.12 33.49 27.88
C ASP A 115 -22.78 32.96 26.60
N GLY A 116 -22.98 31.64 26.50
CA GLY A 116 -23.62 31.04 25.34
C GLY A 116 -22.70 31.01 24.12
N ASN A 117 -22.15 29.83 23.86
CA ASN A 117 -21.73 29.39 22.53
C ASN A 117 -20.60 30.19 21.86
N VAL A 118 -19.57 30.59 22.61
CA VAL A 118 -18.33 31.13 22.02
C VAL A 118 -17.27 30.03 21.98
N ASP A 119 -16.84 29.65 20.78
CA ASP A 119 -15.69 28.76 20.59
C ASP A 119 -14.44 29.42 21.20
N CYS A 120 -13.72 28.70 22.08
CA CYS A 120 -12.47 29.21 22.67
C CYS A 120 -11.42 29.56 21.60
N ALA A 121 -11.48 28.92 20.43
CA ALA A 121 -10.64 29.23 19.27
C ALA A 121 -10.96 30.59 18.63
N ASP A 122 -12.21 31.04 18.69
CA ASP A 122 -12.65 32.34 18.14
C ASP A 122 -12.40 33.51 19.10
N CYS A 123 -12.13 33.21 20.37
CA CYS A 123 -11.83 34.21 21.41
C CYS A 123 -10.49 34.94 21.19
N TRP A 124 -9.59 34.40 20.36
CA TRP A 124 -8.25 34.96 20.13
C TRP A 124 -8.06 35.63 18.76
N THR A 125 -8.93 35.37 17.78
CA THR A 125 -8.71 35.79 16.38
C THR A 125 -9.61 36.93 15.92
N THR A 126 -10.72 37.19 16.60
CA THR A 126 -11.56 38.34 16.28
C THR A 126 -11.00 39.60 16.93
N THR A 127 -10.20 40.33 16.16
CA THR A 127 -9.89 41.74 16.48
C THR A 127 -11.22 42.49 16.50
N PRO A 128 -11.69 43.04 17.64
CA PRO A 128 -12.99 43.68 17.69
C PRO A 128 -12.91 45.01 16.95
N THR A 129 -13.47 45.07 15.75
CA THR A 129 -13.71 46.34 15.02
C THR A 129 -15.06 46.97 15.41
N GLY A 130 -15.79 46.38 16.36
CA GLY A 130 -17.03 46.93 16.91
C GLY A 130 -16.81 47.75 18.19
N PRO A 131 -17.69 48.73 18.49
CA PRO A 131 -17.58 49.65 19.64
C PRO A 131 -17.88 48.98 21.00
N TYR A 132 -17.78 47.65 21.10
CA TYR A 132 -17.88 46.96 22.37
C TYR A 132 -16.60 47.20 23.17
N ARG A 133 -16.79 47.79 24.35
CA ARG A 133 -15.75 48.17 25.31
C ARG A 133 -14.70 47.07 25.42
N ALA A 134 -13.45 47.44 25.12
CA ALA A 134 -12.29 46.69 25.54
C ALA A 134 -12.45 46.38 27.04
N HIS A 135 -12.58 45.10 27.39
CA HIS A 135 -12.36 44.69 28.77
C HIS A 135 -10.91 45.08 29.12
N PRO A 136 -10.67 45.69 30.30
CA PRO A 136 -9.36 46.16 30.67
C PRO A 136 -8.33 45.03 30.57
N LEU A 137 -7.14 45.39 30.13
CA LEU A 137 -5.95 44.60 29.83
C LEU A 137 -5.39 43.72 30.96
N ASP A 138 -6.19 43.39 31.99
CA ASP A 138 -5.91 42.28 32.90
C ASP A 138 -6.35 40.96 32.23
N ALA A 139 -5.78 40.72 31.05
CA ALA A 139 -5.87 39.48 30.29
C ALA A 139 -5.08 38.41 31.04
N HIS A 140 -5.66 37.92 32.16
CA HIS A 140 -5.22 36.65 32.71
C HIS A 140 -5.46 35.60 31.62
N PRO A 141 -4.41 34.92 31.11
CA PRO A 141 -4.61 33.78 30.25
C PRO A 141 -5.59 32.85 30.96
N CYS A 142 -6.56 32.36 30.22
CA CYS A 142 -7.43 31.29 30.66
C CYS A 142 -6.57 30.26 31.40
N PRO A 143 -6.74 30.05 32.73
CA PRO A 143 -5.82 29.21 33.50
C PRO A 143 -5.88 27.72 33.12
N LEU A 144 -6.75 27.35 32.17
CA LEU A 144 -6.86 26.02 31.57
C LEU A 144 -6.47 25.99 30.07
N CYS A 145 -6.11 27.16 29.53
CA CYS A 145 -5.66 27.35 28.17
C CYS A 145 -4.59 28.45 28.21
N ASP A 146 -3.48 28.12 28.86
CA ASP A 146 -2.27 28.90 29.05
C ASP A 146 -1.53 29.25 27.73
N GLY A 147 -2.16 29.00 26.57
CA GLY A 147 -1.57 29.21 25.26
C GLY A 147 -0.41 28.27 24.94
N THR A 148 -0.07 27.31 25.81
CA THR A 148 1.06 26.40 25.59
C THR A 148 0.71 25.23 24.67
N GLY A 149 -0.56 25.11 24.27
CA GLY A 149 -1.03 23.94 23.52
C GLY A 149 -1.02 22.69 24.38
N GLU A 150 -1.24 22.82 25.70
CA GLU A 150 -1.40 21.70 26.60
C GLU A 150 -2.46 20.74 26.04
N THR A 151 -2.00 19.53 25.74
CA THR A 151 -2.81 18.41 25.26
C THR A 151 -3.96 18.22 26.24
N LEU A 152 -5.21 18.44 25.78
CA LEU A 152 -6.40 18.22 26.60
C LEU A 152 -6.28 16.86 27.30
N ALA A 153 -6.60 16.81 28.59
CA ALA A 153 -6.58 15.57 29.34
C ALA A 153 -7.40 14.52 28.58
N PRO A 154 -6.89 13.27 28.45
CA PRO A 154 -7.60 12.22 27.75
C PRO A 154 -9.00 12.04 28.35
N ILE A 155 -10.01 11.91 27.49
CA ILE A 155 -11.39 11.65 27.91
C ILE A 155 -11.40 10.30 28.64
N ASP A 156 -12.07 10.26 29.79
CA ASP A 156 -12.25 9.05 30.58
C ASP A 156 -12.91 7.92 29.75
N ASP A 157 -12.26 6.76 29.67
CA ASP A 157 -12.72 5.58 28.92
C ASP A 157 -14.15 5.18 29.33
N ASP A 158 -14.49 5.29 30.61
CA ASP A 158 -15.84 4.95 31.11
C ASP A 158 -16.89 5.92 30.57
N LEU A 159 -16.55 7.21 30.46
CA LEU A 159 -17.43 8.22 29.87
C LEU A 159 -17.62 7.97 28.36
N VAL A 160 -16.54 7.64 27.64
CA VAL A 160 -16.60 7.28 26.21
C VAL A 160 -17.54 6.10 26.00
N LEU A 161 -17.39 5.03 26.80
CA LEU A 161 -18.21 3.83 26.69
C LEU A 161 -19.67 4.07 27.04
N ALA A 162 -19.95 4.84 28.10
CA ALA A 162 -21.30 5.19 28.50
C ALA A 162 -22.02 5.98 27.39
N ARG A 163 -21.37 7.00 26.83
CA ARG A 163 -21.92 7.81 25.72
C ARG A 163 -22.11 7.01 24.45
N PHE A 164 -21.14 6.18 24.10
CA PHE A 164 -21.25 5.30 22.95
C PHE A 164 -22.44 4.35 23.06
N THR A 165 -22.61 3.73 24.23
CA THR A 165 -23.70 2.77 24.49
C THR A 165 -25.05 3.47 24.42
N ASP A 166 -25.22 4.58 25.13
CA ASP A 166 -26.46 5.36 25.14
C ASP A 166 -26.87 5.79 23.72
N ARG A 167 -25.94 6.38 22.97
CA ARG A 167 -26.21 6.91 21.64
C ARG A 167 -26.45 5.84 20.58
N HIS A 168 -25.77 4.70 20.69
CA HIS A 168 -25.71 3.70 19.62
C HIS A 168 -26.37 2.35 19.97
N HIS A 169 -27.08 2.24 21.10
CA HIS A 169 -27.71 0.99 21.55
C HIS A 169 -28.60 0.32 20.48
N ASP A 170 -29.35 1.13 19.71
CA ASP A 170 -30.24 0.63 18.66
C ASP A 170 -29.64 0.73 17.24
N GLN A 171 -28.45 1.32 17.09
CA GLN A 171 -27.84 1.46 15.78
C GLN A 171 -27.47 0.09 15.21
N ARG A 172 -27.94 -0.19 13.98
CA ARG A 172 -27.58 -1.41 13.25
C ARG A 172 -26.44 -1.16 12.27
N VAL A 173 -25.54 -2.13 12.18
CA VAL A 173 -24.39 -2.11 11.29
C VAL A 173 -24.31 -3.40 10.48
N TRP A 174 -23.67 -3.32 9.32
CA TRP A 174 -23.12 -4.49 8.64
C TRP A 174 -21.78 -4.83 9.27
N ILE A 175 -21.62 -6.06 9.75
CA ILE A 175 -20.32 -6.64 10.09
C ILE A 175 -19.79 -7.31 8.83
N VAL A 176 -18.61 -6.89 8.36
CA VAL A 176 -17.93 -7.46 7.20
C VAL A 176 -16.64 -8.10 7.67
N ARG A 177 -16.56 -9.43 7.58
CA ARG A 177 -15.33 -10.18 7.85
C ARG A 177 -14.60 -10.44 6.57
N PHE A 178 -13.30 -10.24 6.58
CA PHE A 178 -12.46 -10.36 5.42
C PHE A 178 -11.09 -10.91 5.80
N ARG A 179 -10.40 -11.44 4.79
CA ARG A 179 -8.98 -11.77 4.89
C ARG A 179 -8.18 -10.91 3.92
N LEU A 180 -6.95 -10.61 4.30
CA LEU A 180 -5.96 -10.05 3.39
C LEU A 180 -5.62 -11.14 2.35
N LEU A 181 -5.64 -10.77 1.07
CA LEU A 181 -5.13 -11.63 0.00
C LEU A 181 -3.64 -11.35 -0.19
N ASP A 182 -3.32 -10.11 -0.56
CA ASP A 182 -1.95 -9.63 -0.69
C ASP A 182 -1.88 -8.13 -0.42
N ALA A 183 -0.73 -7.69 0.09
CA ALA A 183 -0.32 -6.29 0.00
C ALA A 183 0.42 -6.11 -1.34
N PRO A 184 0.15 -5.03 -2.09
CA PRO A 184 0.80 -4.80 -3.37
C PRO A 184 2.32 -4.80 -3.18
N ARG A 185 3.01 -5.67 -3.92
CA ARG A 185 4.47 -5.69 -3.97
C ARG A 185 4.90 -4.75 -5.07
N LEU A 186 5.48 -3.63 -4.69
CA LEU A 186 6.00 -2.63 -5.61
C LEU A 186 7.52 -2.74 -5.64
N LEU A 187 8.15 -2.43 -6.76
CA LEU A 187 9.62 -2.38 -6.82
C LEU A 187 10.09 -1.15 -6.02
N ALA A 188 10.99 -1.33 -5.06
CA ALA A 188 11.53 -0.22 -4.28
C ALA A 188 12.39 0.69 -5.17
N SER A 189 12.30 2.01 -4.96
CA SER A 189 13.13 2.99 -5.68
C SER A 189 14.61 2.88 -5.33
N ASP A 190 14.89 2.47 -4.08
CA ASP A 190 16.22 2.01 -3.66
C ASP A 190 16.37 0.52 -3.97
N SER A 191 17.19 0.22 -4.98
CA SER A 191 17.43 -1.13 -5.48
C SER A 191 18.02 -2.08 -4.42
N SER A 192 18.60 -1.56 -3.34
CA SER A 192 19.11 -2.37 -2.23
C SER A 192 18.01 -3.03 -1.38
N HIS A 193 16.78 -2.51 -1.43
CA HIS A 193 15.66 -2.98 -0.61
C HIS A 193 14.75 -3.99 -1.33
N GLY A 194 14.95 -4.21 -2.64
CA GLY A 194 14.15 -5.15 -3.44
C GLY A 194 12.70 -4.66 -3.62
N TYR A 195 11.75 -5.32 -2.96
CA TYR A 195 10.32 -4.97 -3.05
C TYR A 195 9.83 -4.22 -1.80
N THR A 196 8.90 -3.30 -1.99
CA THR A 196 8.25 -2.53 -0.94
C THR A 196 6.74 -2.58 -1.09
N THR A 197 6.01 -2.47 0.01
CA THR A 197 4.55 -2.27 0.00
C THR A 197 4.16 -0.80 0.09
N ARG A 198 5.15 0.10 0.16
CA ARG A 198 4.94 1.54 0.32
C ARG A 198 5.12 2.25 -1.01
N ALA A 199 4.02 2.76 -1.57
CA ALA A 199 4.03 3.46 -2.86
C ALA A 199 5.02 4.65 -2.95
N ARG A 200 5.28 5.36 -1.85
CA ARG A 200 6.24 6.48 -1.82
C ARG A 200 7.72 6.05 -1.90
N ASP A 201 7.99 4.80 -1.50
CA ASP A 201 9.32 4.21 -1.51
C ASP A 201 9.49 3.34 -2.78
N ALA A 202 8.48 3.32 -3.67
CA ALA A 202 8.46 2.54 -4.90
C ALA A 202 8.96 3.38 -6.09
N LEU A 203 9.44 2.71 -7.12
CA LEU A 203 9.77 3.35 -8.38
C LEU A 203 8.48 3.92 -9.03
N PRO A 204 8.47 5.18 -9.51
CA PRO A 204 7.31 5.76 -10.17
C PRO A 204 6.94 4.99 -11.44
N ASP A 205 5.65 4.85 -11.71
CA ASP A 205 5.08 4.24 -12.92
C ASP A 205 5.45 2.76 -13.19
N GLU A 206 6.15 2.09 -12.25
CA GLU A 206 6.38 0.65 -12.33
C GLU A 206 5.09 -0.14 -12.02
N PRO A 207 4.79 -1.20 -12.81
CA PRO A 207 3.68 -2.08 -12.51
C PRO A 207 3.90 -2.83 -11.17
N GLU A 208 2.79 -3.30 -10.57
CA GLU A 208 2.85 -4.20 -9.42
C GLU A 208 3.69 -5.42 -9.78
N ALA A 209 4.60 -5.81 -8.87
CA ALA A 209 5.36 -7.02 -9.02
C ALA A 209 4.40 -8.20 -9.13
N VAL A 210 4.72 -9.10 -10.05
CA VAL A 210 4.00 -10.36 -10.16
C VAL A 210 4.07 -11.13 -8.84
N ASP A 211 3.01 -11.88 -8.53
CA ASP A 211 2.97 -12.72 -7.34
C ASP A 211 4.07 -13.80 -7.37
N ASP A 212 4.38 -14.38 -6.22
CA ASP A 212 5.49 -15.35 -6.09
C ASP A 212 5.30 -16.59 -6.97
N ALA A 213 4.06 -17.06 -7.17
CA ALA A 213 3.79 -18.23 -8.02
C ALA A 213 4.06 -17.91 -9.50
N THR A 214 3.67 -16.71 -9.94
CA THR A 214 3.99 -16.20 -11.27
C THR A 214 5.50 -15.98 -11.44
N LEU A 215 6.18 -15.44 -10.43
CA LEU A 215 7.64 -15.26 -10.45
C LEU A 215 8.37 -16.61 -10.54
N GLU A 216 7.95 -17.60 -9.76
CA GLU A 216 8.50 -18.96 -9.78
C GLU A 216 8.27 -19.64 -11.12
N HIS A 217 7.09 -19.44 -11.72
CA HIS A 217 6.79 -19.90 -13.07
C HIS A 217 7.77 -19.33 -14.09
N PHE A 218 8.02 -18.01 -14.07
CA PHE A 218 8.99 -17.38 -14.97
C PHE A 218 10.43 -17.81 -14.68
N ALA A 219 10.81 -18.00 -13.42
CA ALA A 219 12.13 -18.48 -13.05
C ALA A 219 12.38 -19.90 -13.59
N ARG A 220 11.39 -20.79 -13.47
CA ARG A 220 11.44 -22.14 -14.04
C ARG A 220 11.52 -22.11 -15.57
N ASP A 221 10.68 -21.33 -16.23
CA ASP A 221 10.71 -21.19 -17.70
C ASP A 221 12.07 -20.65 -18.20
N ALA A 222 12.64 -19.67 -17.49
CA ALA A 222 13.98 -19.17 -17.78
C ALA A 222 15.06 -20.24 -17.57
N ALA A 223 14.94 -21.06 -16.52
CA ALA A 223 15.86 -22.17 -16.26
C ALA A 223 15.79 -23.25 -17.35
N GLU A 224 14.58 -23.62 -17.78
CA GLU A 224 14.34 -24.57 -18.89
C GLU A 224 14.93 -24.04 -20.20
N ARG A 225 14.72 -22.75 -20.51
CA ARG A 225 15.31 -22.10 -21.69
C ARG A 225 16.84 -22.11 -21.65
N ARG A 226 17.45 -21.86 -20.48
CA ARG A 226 18.92 -21.93 -20.27
C ARG A 226 19.43 -23.36 -20.41
N ALA A 227 18.72 -24.36 -19.89
CA ALA A 227 19.13 -25.77 -20.02
C ALA A 227 19.19 -26.23 -21.48
N GLY A 228 18.29 -25.73 -22.34
CA GLY A 228 18.33 -26.00 -23.78
C GLY A 228 19.31 -25.13 -24.59
N GLU A 229 19.93 -24.11 -23.99
CA GLU A 229 20.79 -23.15 -24.69
C GLU A 229 22.16 -23.72 -25.10
N PRO A 230 22.87 -24.51 -24.27
CA PRO A 230 24.13 -25.15 -24.65
C PRO A 230 23.98 -26.04 -25.90
N GLY A 231 22.89 -26.81 -25.98
CA GLY A 231 22.59 -27.64 -27.15
C GLY A 231 22.39 -26.81 -28.42
N ARG A 232 21.56 -25.76 -28.33
CA ARG A 232 21.29 -24.84 -29.46
C ARG A 232 22.55 -24.07 -29.89
N ARG A 233 23.37 -23.61 -28.95
CA ARG A 233 24.66 -22.95 -29.25
C ARG A 233 25.65 -23.92 -29.90
N ALA A 234 25.75 -25.15 -29.38
CA ALA A 234 26.64 -26.17 -29.95
C ALA A 234 26.19 -26.59 -31.36
N GLU A 235 24.89 -26.76 -31.58
CA GLU A 235 24.33 -27.06 -32.90
C GLU A 235 24.56 -25.92 -33.89
N HIS A 236 24.31 -24.67 -33.46
CA HIS A 236 24.58 -23.49 -34.28
C HIS A 236 26.07 -23.37 -34.65
N ALA A 237 26.97 -23.61 -33.69
CA ALA A 237 28.41 -23.63 -33.92
C ALA A 237 28.80 -24.73 -34.93
N ARG A 238 28.26 -25.95 -34.79
CA ARG A 238 28.47 -27.05 -35.76
C ARG A 238 27.97 -26.69 -37.15
N ARG A 239 26.81 -26.01 -37.27
CA ARG A 239 26.27 -25.55 -38.56
C ARG A 239 27.17 -24.52 -39.21
N LEU A 240 27.65 -23.54 -38.45
CA LEU A 240 28.61 -22.54 -38.94
C LEU A 240 29.94 -23.17 -39.35
N MET A 241 30.48 -24.11 -38.57
CA MET A 241 31.70 -24.84 -38.93
C MET A 241 31.53 -25.61 -40.24
N ARG A 242 30.41 -26.34 -40.43
CA ARG A 242 30.12 -27.04 -41.69
C ARG A 242 29.98 -26.07 -42.86
N ALA A 243 29.26 -24.96 -42.69
CA ALA A 243 29.11 -23.94 -43.73
C ALA A 243 30.47 -23.32 -44.13
N ASN A 244 31.33 -23.03 -43.15
CA ASN A 244 32.68 -22.52 -43.40
C ASN A 244 33.58 -23.55 -44.09
N GLN A 245 33.52 -24.82 -43.68
CA GLN A 245 34.24 -25.91 -44.35
C GLN A 245 33.82 -26.02 -45.82
N GLU A 246 32.52 -25.97 -46.10
CA GLU A 246 32.00 -26.09 -47.46
C GLU A 246 32.34 -24.86 -48.32
N ARG A 247 32.27 -23.66 -47.74
CA ARG A 247 32.74 -22.43 -48.39
C ARG A 247 34.22 -22.52 -48.73
N THR A 248 35.05 -23.01 -47.81
CA THR A 248 36.49 -23.16 -48.01
C THR A 248 36.79 -24.17 -49.11
N LYS A 249 36.10 -25.32 -49.13
CA LYS A 249 36.21 -26.32 -50.21
C LYS A 249 35.87 -25.72 -51.58
N ARG A 250 34.80 -24.93 -51.66
CA ARG A 250 34.41 -24.27 -52.92
C ARG A 250 35.44 -23.26 -53.40
N LEU A 251 36.01 -22.47 -52.48
CA LEU A 251 37.07 -21.53 -52.80
C LEU A 251 38.34 -22.25 -53.27
N LEU A 252 38.75 -23.31 -52.57
CA LEU A 252 39.89 -24.15 -52.96
C LEU A 252 39.70 -24.78 -54.34
N ALA A 253 38.48 -25.23 -54.67
CA ALA A 253 38.19 -25.80 -55.98
C ALA A 253 38.19 -24.75 -57.11
N ALA A 254 37.83 -23.51 -56.80
CA ALA A 254 37.78 -22.42 -57.79
C ALA A 254 39.17 -21.79 -58.04
N ASP A 255 39.94 -21.53 -56.97
CA ASP A 255 41.25 -20.89 -57.06
C ASP A 255 42.14 -21.28 -55.85
N PRO A 256 42.94 -22.36 -55.98
CA PRO A 256 43.82 -22.83 -54.91
C PRO A 256 44.87 -21.79 -54.49
N ALA A 257 45.35 -20.98 -55.43
CA ALA A 257 46.41 -20.00 -55.17
C ALA A 257 45.90 -18.83 -54.33
N ALA A 258 44.67 -18.36 -54.59
CA ALA A 258 44.04 -17.33 -53.79
C ALA A 258 43.78 -17.76 -52.33
N VAL A 259 43.46 -19.04 -52.10
CA VAL A 259 43.26 -19.55 -50.73
C VAL A 259 44.57 -19.61 -49.95
N LEU A 260 45.66 -20.06 -50.60
CA LEU A 260 46.98 -20.10 -49.97
C LEU A 260 47.44 -18.70 -49.56
N ALA A 261 47.28 -17.70 -50.44
CA ALA A 261 47.60 -16.31 -50.16
C ALA A 261 46.75 -15.74 -48.99
N LEU A 262 45.48 -16.15 -48.87
CA LEU A 262 44.62 -15.75 -47.76
C LEU A 262 45.07 -16.37 -46.42
N GLU A 263 45.51 -17.64 -46.43
CA GLU A 263 46.03 -18.31 -45.23
C GLU A 263 47.36 -17.70 -44.78
N GLU A 264 48.27 -17.40 -45.70
CA GLU A 264 49.51 -16.68 -45.43
C GLU A 264 49.24 -15.29 -44.82
N ALA A 265 48.31 -14.53 -45.40
CA ALA A 265 47.91 -13.23 -44.87
C ALA A 265 47.29 -13.34 -43.46
N ARG A 266 46.52 -14.41 -43.21
CA ARG A 266 45.93 -14.67 -41.88
C ARG A 266 46.99 -15.06 -40.86
N ALA A 267 47.95 -15.90 -41.22
CA ALA A 267 49.06 -16.28 -40.36
C ALA A 267 49.92 -15.06 -40.00
N ALA A 268 50.24 -14.22 -40.98
CA ALA A 268 50.95 -12.96 -40.74
C ALA A 268 50.18 -12.02 -39.78
N ARG A 269 48.85 -11.93 -39.93
CA ARG A 269 48.03 -11.11 -39.04
C ARG A 269 47.96 -11.66 -37.61
N LEU A 270 47.90 -12.98 -37.43
CA LEU A 270 47.93 -13.60 -36.10
C LEU A 270 49.29 -13.38 -35.42
N ALA A 271 50.39 -13.57 -36.13
CA ALA A 271 51.73 -13.30 -35.60
C ALA A 271 51.90 -11.83 -35.17
N ALA A 272 51.36 -10.88 -35.93
CA ALA A 272 51.38 -9.46 -35.56
C ALA A 272 50.57 -9.15 -34.29
N ILE A 273 49.44 -9.84 -34.09
CA ILE A 273 48.62 -9.68 -32.86
C ILE A 273 49.36 -10.25 -31.65
N GLU A 274 49.99 -11.42 -31.79
CA GLU A 274 50.79 -12.04 -30.72
C GLU A 274 51.98 -11.17 -30.33
N GLN A 275 52.70 -10.62 -31.31
CA GLN A 275 53.81 -9.70 -31.07
C GLN A 275 53.36 -8.44 -30.32
N HIS A 276 52.23 -7.84 -30.72
CA HIS A 276 51.65 -6.70 -29.98
C HIS A 276 51.18 -7.04 -28.57
N ALA A 277 50.67 -8.25 -28.33
CA ALA A 277 50.25 -8.70 -27.00
C ALA A 277 51.44 -8.94 -26.06
N ASP A 278 52.58 -9.35 -26.60
CA ASP A 278 53.82 -9.54 -25.84
C ASP A 278 54.54 -8.22 -25.57
N ASP A 279 54.57 -7.31 -26.54
CA ASP A 279 55.08 -5.95 -26.36
C ASP A 279 54.27 -5.17 -25.31
N GLY A 280 52.95 -5.35 -25.29
CA GLY A 280 52.07 -4.75 -24.27
C GLY A 280 52.23 -5.34 -22.87
N ARG A 281 52.73 -6.58 -22.74
CA ARG A 281 53.04 -7.22 -21.46
C ARG A 281 54.44 -6.87 -20.94
N ASN A 282 55.38 -6.58 -21.82
CA ASN A 282 56.75 -6.17 -21.45
C ASN A 282 56.86 -4.67 -21.13
N ALA A 283 55.86 -3.87 -21.50
CA ALA A 283 55.81 -2.43 -21.23
C ALA A 283 55.04 -2.04 -19.94
N ALA A 284 54.49 -3.02 -19.21
CA ALA A 284 53.77 -2.84 -17.94
C ALA A 284 54.62 -3.34 -16.76
#